data_AF-A0A4P5VAT5-F1
#
_entry.id   AF-A0A4P5VAT5-F1
#
_cell.length_a   1.000
_cell.length_b   1.000
_cell.length_c   1.000
_cell.angle_alpha   90.00
_cell.angle_beta   90.00
_cell.angle_gamma   90.00
#
_symmetry.space_group_name_H-M   'P 1'
#
loop_
_entity.id
_entity.type
_entity.pdbx_description
1 polymer ?
#
loop_
_entity_poly.entity_id
_entity_poly.type
_entity_poly.pdbx_seq_one_letter_code
_entity_poly.pdbx_strand_id
1 'polypeptide(L)'
;MSQPALTIASLLSDPRLERACRSWLKGGRYRLEDLGSLPDPVQELIQRRDTFDVVLLQQGSISPQVYDDLRNQGLVLPAVVVGEVSGRVDYHEAEVHLPQDQLEQITYSVDAAVSRFLRRGLSSAAGPDGQAEAASATPEPWRLTNRLQGRLGYLGVFYKRDPSLFLRNLPQPERDELLRSLERSYRDLLISYFKDPAAANQAIESFVHSAFFSDLPINKVVEIHVDLIDVFWKQLKLEGHKNDFLQDYRLALLDVMAHLCEMYRRSVPPDVPLRVAPDAFAQAPDPNDDSQLPSQEVI
;
A
#
# COMPACT_ATOMS: atom_id res chain seq x y z
N MET A 1 -15.71 -17.08 10.37
CA MET A 1 -14.57 -18.02 10.23
C MET A 1 -13.32 -17.17 10.18
N SER A 2 -12.42 -17.38 11.14
CA SER A 2 -11.41 -16.44 11.63
C SER A 2 -10.31 -16.17 10.60
N GLN A 3 -10.01 -14.89 10.33
CA GLN A 3 -8.78 -14.52 9.63
C GLN A 3 -7.58 -15.13 10.38
N PRO A 4 -6.57 -15.67 9.68
CA PRO A 4 -5.43 -16.32 10.33
C PRO A 4 -4.65 -15.30 11.17
N ALA A 5 -4.39 -15.65 12.42
CA ALA A 5 -3.89 -14.72 13.41
C ALA A 5 -2.39 -14.44 13.22
N LEU A 6 -1.95 -13.20 13.00
CA LEU A 6 -0.55 -12.77 12.84
C LEU A 6 0.24 -12.88 14.15
N THR A 7 1.45 -13.43 14.10
CA THR A 7 2.34 -13.57 15.26
C THR A 7 3.32 -12.42 15.30
N ILE A 8 3.31 -11.65 16.39
CA ILE A 8 4.16 -10.48 16.61
C ILE A 8 5.21 -10.84 17.68
N ALA A 9 6.49 -10.74 17.31
CA ALA A 9 7.61 -10.81 18.25
C ALA A 9 7.84 -9.45 18.89
N SER A 10 7.73 -9.35 20.22
CA SER A 10 7.99 -8.12 20.98
C SER A 10 9.41 -8.14 21.55
N LEU A 11 10.23 -7.18 21.14
CA LEU A 11 11.58 -6.91 21.63
C LEU A 11 11.60 -5.63 22.51
N LEU A 12 10.52 -5.38 23.23
CA LEU A 12 10.40 -4.26 24.16
C LEU A 12 11.15 -4.57 25.46
N SER A 13 12.03 -3.67 25.88
CA SER A 13 12.75 -3.78 27.15
C SER A 13 11.92 -3.26 28.34
N ASP A 14 10.99 -2.34 28.10
CA ASP A 14 10.11 -1.82 29.16
C ASP A 14 8.85 -2.69 29.31
N PRO A 15 8.65 -3.36 30.47
CA PRO A 15 7.47 -4.18 30.74
C PRO A 15 6.16 -3.38 30.80
N ARG A 16 6.21 -2.05 30.93
CA ARG A 16 5.02 -1.18 30.85
C ARG A 16 4.52 -1.05 29.42
N LEU A 17 5.44 -0.84 28.48
CA LEU A 17 5.14 -0.77 27.05
C LEU A 17 4.62 -2.12 26.55
N GLU A 18 5.24 -3.23 26.96
CA GLU A 18 4.79 -4.58 26.55
C GLU A 18 3.37 -4.87 27.03
N ARG A 19 3.05 -4.52 28.28
CA ARG A 19 1.67 -4.63 28.80
C ARG A 19 0.67 -3.73 28.06
N ALA A 20 1.06 -2.50 27.72
CA ALA A 20 0.22 -1.58 26.96
C ALA A 20 -0.05 -2.12 25.55
N CYS A 21 0.99 -2.51 24.80
CA CYS A 21 0.87 -3.15 23.49
C CYS A 21 -0.01 -4.41 23.55
N ARG A 22 0.20 -5.26 24.56
CA ARG A 22 -0.61 -6.47 24.79
C ARG A 22 -2.08 -6.12 25.02
N SER A 23 -2.39 -5.02 25.72
CA SER A 23 -3.78 -4.60 25.93
C SER A 23 -4.47 -4.12 24.65
N TRP A 24 -3.77 -3.38 23.79
CA TRP A 24 -4.32 -2.87 22.53
C TRP A 24 -4.44 -3.93 21.44
N LEU A 25 -3.62 -4.98 21.50
CA LEU A 25 -3.69 -6.12 20.60
C LEU A 25 -4.71 -7.19 21.03
N LYS A 26 -5.29 -7.09 22.24
CA LYS A 26 -6.34 -8.01 22.73
C LYS A 26 -7.63 -7.81 21.93
N GLY A 27 -8.13 -8.89 21.34
CA GLY A 27 -9.40 -8.92 20.59
C GLY A 27 -9.23 -8.84 19.07
N GLY A 28 -8.02 -8.60 18.57
CA GLY A 28 -7.70 -8.65 17.15
C GLY A 28 -7.18 -10.02 16.68
N ARG A 29 -6.82 -10.10 15.40
CA ARG A 29 -6.14 -11.25 14.77
C ARG A 29 -4.66 -11.35 15.15
N TYR A 30 -4.21 -10.83 16.28
CA TYR A 30 -2.78 -10.70 16.60
C TYR A 30 -2.43 -11.53 17.85
N ARG A 31 -1.28 -12.21 17.80
CA ARG A 31 -0.67 -12.91 18.94
C ARG A 31 0.67 -12.25 19.26
N LEU A 32 0.77 -11.64 20.43
CA LEU A 32 2.01 -11.02 20.91
C LEU A 32 2.82 -12.02 21.75
N GLU A 33 4.03 -12.32 21.31
CA GLU A 33 5.02 -13.12 22.05
C GLU A 33 6.13 -12.20 22.56
N ASP A 34 6.38 -12.25 23.86
CA ASP A 34 7.41 -11.42 24.49
C ASP A 34 8.77 -12.11 24.42
N LEU A 35 9.67 -11.53 23.63
CA LEU A 35 11.07 -11.92 23.55
C LEU A 35 11.97 -10.95 24.33
N GLY A 36 11.52 -9.71 24.59
CA GLY A 36 12.32 -8.66 25.23
C GLY A 36 12.70 -8.97 26.68
N SER A 37 11.93 -9.82 27.36
CA SER A 37 12.25 -10.31 28.70
C SER A 37 13.26 -11.48 28.73
N LEU A 38 13.66 -12.02 27.57
CA LEU A 38 14.58 -13.16 27.48
C LEU A 38 16.06 -12.71 27.54
N PRO A 39 16.98 -13.57 28.02
CA PRO A 39 18.39 -13.22 28.16
C PRO A 39 19.11 -12.96 26.83
N ASP A 40 18.66 -13.59 25.74
CA ASP A 40 19.14 -13.28 24.38
C ASP A 40 17.95 -13.18 23.41
N PRO A 41 17.35 -11.98 23.29
CA PRO A 41 16.12 -11.79 22.55
C PRO A 41 16.32 -11.90 21.03
N VAL A 42 17.55 -11.69 20.54
CA VAL A 42 17.89 -11.74 19.12
C VAL A 42 18.15 -13.16 18.66
N GLN A 43 18.84 -13.98 19.47
CA GLN A 43 19.04 -15.39 19.15
C GLN A 43 17.71 -16.16 19.09
N GLU A 44 16.77 -15.87 19.99
CA GLU A 44 15.43 -16.49 19.95
C GLU A 44 14.62 -16.06 18.72
N LEU A 45 14.76 -14.80 18.28
CA LEU A 45 14.16 -14.34 17.02
C LEU A 45 14.72 -15.12 15.83
N ILE A 46 16.04 -15.36 15.79
CA ILE A 46 16.70 -16.12 14.72
C ILE A 46 16.26 -17.58 14.74
N GLN A 47 16.23 -18.22 15.92
CA GLN A 47 15.84 -19.62 16.06
C GLN A 47 14.38 -19.89 15.67
N ARG A 48 13.47 -18.95 15.97
CA ARG A 48 12.03 -19.10 15.71
C ARG A 48 11.53 -18.21 14.57
N ARG A 49 12.42 -17.80 13.66
CA ARG A 49 12.12 -16.84 12.58
C ARG A 49 10.90 -17.21 11.73
N ASP A 50 10.66 -18.51 11.50
CA ASP A 50 9.55 -19.01 10.70
C ASP A 50 8.20 -18.95 11.42
N THR A 51 8.18 -18.58 12.70
CA THR A 51 6.96 -18.47 13.50
C THR A 51 6.44 -17.02 13.53
N PHE A 52 7.34 -16.05 13.38
CA PHE A 52 7.02 -14.63 13.52
C PHE A 52 6.72 -13.97 12.18
N ASP A 53 5.69 -13.13 12.16
CA ASP A 53 5.26 -12.39 10.97
C ASP A 53 5.66 -10.92 11.04
N VAL A 54 5.72 -10.36 12.24
CA VAL A 54 6.01 -8.95 12.51
C VAL A 54 6.89 -8.87 13.74
N VAL A 55 7.81 -7.90 13.75
CA VAL A 55 8.68 -7.61 14.89
C VAL A 55 8.34 -6.23 15.43
N LEU A 56 8.29 -6.12 16.75
CA LEU A 56 8.06 -4.88 17.46
C LEU A 56 9.32 -4.55 18.25
N LEU A 57 9.95 -3.43 17.91
CA LEU A 57 11.25 -3.00 18.43
C LEU A 57 11.06 -1.82 19.36
N GLN A 58 11.89 -1.70 20.39
CA GLN A 58 12.01 -0.47 21.17
C GLN A 58 13.23 0.31 20.70
N GLN A 59 13.05 1.60 20.39
CA GLN A 59 14.15 2.45 19.94
C GLN A 59 15.21 2.58 21.03
N GLY A 60 16.48 2.40 20.65
CA GLY A 60 17.62 2.50 21.57
C GLY A 60 17.83 1.28 22.48
N SER A 61 16.96 0.28 22.44
CA SER A 61 17.11 -0.95 23.25
C SER A 61 18.15 -1.92 22.68
N ILE A 62 18.37 -1.92 21.36
CA ILE A 62 19.29 -2.83 20.67
C ILE A 62 20.33 -2.00 19.92
N SER A 63 21.59 -2.45 19.95
CA SER A 63 22.68 -1.79 19.22
C SER A 63 22.45 -1.84 17.70
N PRO A 64 22.71 -0.76 16.95
CA PRO A 64 22.60 -0.74 15.49
C PRO A 64 23.39 -1.85 14.79
N GLN A 65 24.53 -2.25 15.37
CA GLN A 65 25.37 -3.33 14.83
C GLN A 65 24.63 -4.67 14.76
N VAL A 66 23.74 -4.94 15.71
CA VAL A 66 22.97 -6.18 15.74
C VAL A 66 21.90 -6.17 14.64
N TYR A 67 21.33 -5.00 14.33
CA TYR A 67 20.43 -4.85 13.17
C TYR A 67 21.17 -5.01 11.85
N ASP A 68 22.42 -4.53 11.74
CA ASP A 68 23.28 -4.79 10.59
C ASP A 68 23.56 -6.29 10.41
N ASP A 69 23.86 -6.99 11.49
CA ASP A 69 24.09 -8.44 11.45
C ASP A 69 22.83 -9.21 11.04
N LEU A 70 21.65 -8.82 11.53
CA LEU A 70 20.37 -9.41 11.11
C LEU A 70 20.09 -9.16 9.62
N ARG A 71 20.40 -7.97 9.12
CA ARG A 71 20.30 -7.63 7.68
C ARG A 71 21.25 -8.48 6.84
N ASN A 72 22.50 -8.61 7.27
CA ASN A 72 23.51 -9.42 6.58
C ASN A 72 23.16 -10.92 6.57
N GLN A 73 22.46 -11.39 7.59
CA GLN A 73 21.94 -12.76 7.67
C GLN A 73 20.63 -12.97 6.91
N GLY A 74 20.10 -11.93 6.27
CA GLY A 74 18.88 -11.98 5.44
C GLY A 74 17.58 -12.07 6.25
N LEU A 75 17.63 -11.84 7.57
CA LEU A 75 16.46 -11.88 8.44
C LEU A 75 15.79 -10.50 8.46
N VAL A 76 14.90 -10.27 7.49
CA VAL A 76 14.13 -9.02 7.40
C VAL A 76 12.65 -9.34 7.53
N LEU A 77 12.05 -8.91 8.64
CA LEU A 77 10.64 -9.05 8.96
C LEU A 77 10.00 -7.66 9.00
N PRO A 78 8.72 -7.49 8.65
CA PRO A 78 7.99 -6.24 8.88
C PRO A 78 8.18 -5.75 10.32
N ALA A 79 8.58 -4.50 10.49
CA ALA A 79 8.93 -3.96 11.81
C ALA A 79 8.13 -2.71 12.18
N VAL A 80 7.74 -2.65 13.46
CA VAL A 80 7.21 -1.46 14.14
C VAL A 80 8.21 -1.04 15.22
N VAL A 81 8.77 0.16 15.13
CA VAL A 81 9.71 0.69 16.13
C VAL A 81 8.96 1.63 17.06
N VAL A 82 8.94 1.31 18.35
CA VAL A 82 8.31 2.11 19.40
C VAL A 82 9.35 3.08 19.97
N GLY A 83 9.16 4.37 19.77
CA GLY A 83 10.13 5.40 20.13
C GLY A 83 9.82 6.76 19.53
N GLU A 84 10.79 7.67 19.58
CA GLU A 84 10.67 8.99 18.98
C GLU A 84 10.71 8.92 17.45
N VAL A 85 9.84 9.70 16.79
CA VAL A 85 9.81 9.83 15.33
C VAL A 85 10.94 10.75 14.90
N SER A 86 12.15 10.21 14.84
CA SER A 86 13.38 10.95 14.50
C SER A 86 13.65 11.04 12.99
N GLY A 87 12.86 10.34 12.17
CA GLY A 87 13.02 10.27 10.71
C GLY A 87 14.23 9.45 10.24
N ARG A 88 14.96 8.80 11.16
CA ARG A 88 16.10 7.93 10.85
C ARG A 88 15.63 6.48 10.71
N VAL A 89 16.21 5.74 9.78
CA VAL A 89 15.91 4.31 9.64
C VAL A 89 16.74 3.53 10.67
N ASP A 90 16.07 2.85 11.61
CA ASP A 90 16.68 2.08 12.69
C ASP A 90 16.93 0.61 12.28
N TYR A 91 15.98 -0.04 11.61
CA TYR A 91 16.04 -1.45 11.22
C TYR A 91 16.00 -1.64 9.70
N HIS A 92 14.96 -1.15 9.01
CA HIS A 92 14.86 -1.24 7.55
C HIS A 92 13.96 -0.15 6.93
N GLU A 93 14.14 0.16 5.65
CA GLU A 93 13.41 1.25 4.95
C GLU A 93 11.87 1.14 4.97
N ALA A 94 11.32 -0.07 5.14
CA ALA A 94 9.87 -0.31 5.20
C ALA A 94 9.27 -0.24 6.62
N GLU A 95 10.04 0.20 7.62
CA GLU A 95 9.61 0.18 9.02
C GLU A 95 8.58 1.28 9.31
N VAL A 96 7.84 1.09 10.40
CA VAL A 96 6.86 2.06 10.88
C VAL A 96 7.25 2.48 12.28
N HIS A 97 7.41 3.79 12.49
CA HIS A 97 7.62 4.34 13.82
C HIS A 97 6.31 4.60 14.52
N LEU A 98 6.24 4.20 15.78
CA LEU A 98 5.10 4.40 16.66
C LEU A 98 5.56 5.15 17.92
N PRO A 99 5.11 6.38 18.13
CA PRO A 99 5.33 7.10 19.38
C PRO A 99 4.79 6.32 20.59
N GLN A 100 5.49 6.41 21.73
CA GLN A 100 5.07 5.73 22.97
C GLN A 100 3.74 6.27 23.53
N ASP A 101 3.35 7.48 23.16
CA ASP A 101 2.09 8.13 23.51
C ASP A 101 0.92 7.73 22.59
N GLN A 102 1.18 7.01 21.49
CA GLN A 102 0.18 6.64 20.47
C GLN A 102 -0.01 5.12 20.31
N LEU A 103 0.21 4.36 21.39
CA LEU A 103 0.14 2.89 21.35
C LEU A 103 -1.24 2.34 20.94
N GLU A 104 -2.31 3.14 21.02
CA GLU A 104 -3.62 2.78 20.48
C GLU A 104 -3.62 2.53 18.96
N GLN A 105 -2.65 3.09 18.22
CA GLN A 105 -2.51 2.92 16.78
C GLN A 105 -1.66 1.69 16.41
N ILE A 106 -1.29 0.84 17.37
CA ILE A 106 -0.42 -0.31 17.14
C ILE A 106 -0.99 -1.29 16.11
N THR A 107 -2.30 -1.53 16.11
CA THR A 107 -2.97 -2.42 15.15
C THR A 107 -2.82 -1.91 13.72
N TYR A 108 -3.10 -0.62 13.52
CA TYR A 108 -2.89 0.06 12.24
C TYR A 108 -1.42 0.06 11.82
N SER A 109 -0.51 0.33 12.76
CA SER A 109 0.93 0.40 12.50
C SER A 109 1.51 -0.95 12.08
N VAL A 110 1.02 -2.04 12.69
CA VAL A 110 1.37 -3.42 12.32
C VAL A 110 0.89 -3.74 10.90
N ASP A 111 -0.37 -3.44 10.58
CA ASP A 111 -0.91 -3.66 9.23
C ASP A 111 -0.19 -2.80 8.18
N ALA A 112 0.16 -1.56 8.54
CA ALA A 112 0.94 -0.65 7.70
C ALA A 112 2.37 -1.19 7.46
N ALA A 113 3.04 -1.70 8.50
CA ALA A 113 4.38 -2.27 8.39
C ALA A 113 4.38 -3.50 7.46
N VAL A 114 3.41 -4.40 7.64
CA VAL A 114 3.21 -5.56 6.77
C VAL A 114 2.95 -5.13 5.33
N SER A 115 2.05 -4.16 5.12
CA SER A 115 1.72 -3.67 3.78
C SER A 115 2.90 -3.00 3.08
N ARG A 116 3.69 -2.19 3.80
CA ARG A 116 4.92 -1.56 3.27
C ARG A 116 5.96 -2.60 2.88
N PHE A 117 6.15 -3.61 3.73
CA PHE A 117 7.08 -4.71 3.48
C PHE A 117 6.69 -5.51 2.23
N LEU A 118 5.42 -5.90 2.10
CA LEU A 118 4.90 -6.62 0.93
C LEU A 118 5.04 -5.83 -0.37
N ARG A 119 4.75 -4.51 -0.35
CA ARG A 119 4.92 -3.65 -1.53
C ARG A 119 6.38 -3.61 -2.00
N ARG A 120 7.33 -3.55 -1.07
CA ARG A 120 8.77 -3.54 -1.40
C ARG A 120 9.23 -4.88 -1.96
N GLY A 121 8.79 -6.00 -1.37
CA GLY A 121 9.08 -7.34 -1.89
C GLY A 121 8.61 -7.52 -3.34
N LEU A 122 7.44 -6.98 -3.68
CA LEU A 122 6.91 -6.96 -5.05
C LEU A 122 7.69 -6.02 -5.98
N SER A 123 8.11 -4.84 -5.52
CA SER A 123 8.90 -3.89 -6.33
C SER A 123 10.32 -4.38 -6.59
N SER A 124 10.94 -5.13 -5.67
CA SER A 124 12.25 -5.75 -5.88
C SER A 124 12.22 -6.88 -6.93
N ALA A 125 11.05 -7.47 -7.19
CA ALA A 125 10.86 -8.50 -8.22
C ALA A 125 10.72 -7.92 -9.64
N ALA A 126 10.45 -6.61 -9.76
CA ALA A 126 10.32 -5.91 -11.04
C ALA A 126 11.62 -5.23 -11.49
N GLY A 127 12.78 -5.81 -11.12
CA GLY A 127 14.09 -5.42 -11.66
C GLY A 127 14.21 -5.76 -13.16
N PRO A 128 15.15 -5.15 -13.90
CA PRO A 128 15.16 -5.13 -15.36
C PRO A 128 15.52 -6.47 -16.03
N ASP A 129 16.07 -7.43 -15.28
CA ASP A 129 16.55 -8.69 -15.84
C ASP A 129 15.54 -9.82 -15.58
N GLY A 130 14.70 -10.05 -16.58
CA GLY A 130 13.80 -11.19 -16.68
C GLY A 130 14.57 -12.50 -16.91
N GLN A 131 15.30 -12.97 -15.90
CA GLN A 131 15.75 -14.35 -15.79
C GLN A 131 15.08 -14.98 -14.58
N ALA A 132 13.93 -15.59 -14.83
CA ALA A 132 13.34 -16.57 -13.94
C ALA A 132 14.27 -17.80 -13.91
N GLU A 133 15.24 -17.81 -12.98
CA GLU A 133 15.97 -19.02 -12.64
C GLU A 133 15.04 -19.98 -11.90
N ALA A 134 14.45 -20.89 -12.66
CA ALA A 134 13.85 -22.10 -12.14
C ALA A 134 14.97 -23.09 -11.75
N ALA A 135 15.38 -23.10 -10.47
CA ALA A 135 15.67 -24.30 -9.67
C ALA A 135 16.35 -23.93 -8.33
N SER A 136 15.78 -24.47 -7.24
CA SER A 136 16.29 -24.57 -5.87
C SER A 136 16.19 -23.32 -4.96
N ALA A 137 15.32 -23.46 -3.95
CA ALA A 137 15.06 -22.54 -2.83
C ALA A 137 14.54 -21.14 -3.22
N THR A 138 13.22 -20.91 -3.03
CA THR A 138 12.68 -19.55 -2.93
C THR A 138 13.50 -18.78 -1.89
N PRO A 139 14.05 -17.59 -2.21
CA PRO A 139 14.84 -16.84 -1.25
C PRO A 139 13.98 -16.57 -0.01
N GLU A 140 14.53 -16.65 1.20
CA GLU A 140 13.80 -16.51 2.47
C GLU A 140 12.81 -15.30 2.53
N PRO A 141 13.13 -14.11 1.98
CA PRO A 141 12.17 -13.01 1.88
C PRO A 141 10.86 -13.35 1.13
N TRP A 142 10.93 -14.27 0.15
CA TRP A 142 9.80 -14.68 -0.68
C TRP A 142 8.89 -15.66 0.05
N ARG A 143 9.45 -16.52 0.92
CA ARG A 143 8.66 -17.43 1.77
C ARG A 143 7.78 -16.65 2.74
N LEU A 144 8.36 -15.64 3.39
CA LEU A 144 7.65 -14.74 4.29
C LEU A 144 6.57 -13.94 3.54
N THR A 145 6.90 -13.36 2.39
CA THR A 145 5.95 -12.59 1.56
C THR A 145 4.75 -13.43 1.15
N ASN A 146 4.98 -14.66 0.68
CA ASN A 146 3.90 -15.58 0.29
C ASN A 146 3.06 -16.04 1.49
N ARG A 147 3.69 -16.29 2.64
CA ARG A 147 2.97 -16.66 3.89
C ARG A 147 2.09 -15.52 4.38
N LEU A 148 2.61 -14.29 4.36
CA LEU A 148 1.86 -13.09 4.71
C LEU A 148 0.70 -12.87 3.72
N GLN A 149 0.93 -12.95 2.41
CA GLN A 149 -0.12 -12.81 1.40
C GLN A 149 -1.21 -13.87 1.52
N GLY A 150 -0.85 -15.14 1.74
CA GLY A 150 -1.82 -16.22 1.95
C GLY A 150 -2.66 -16.04 3.22
N ARG A 151 -2.09 -15.41 4.25
CA ARG A 151 -2.80 -15.10 5.51
C ARG A 151 -3.63 -13.82 5.45
N LEU A 152 -3.23 -12.89 4.61
CA LEU A 152 -3.92 -11.62 4.42
C LEU A 152 -5.01 -11.71 3.34
N GLY A 153 -5.00 -12.76 2.51
CA GLY A 153 -6.09 -13.05 1.58
C GLY A 153 -6.23 -12.03 0.45
N TYR A 154 -5.13 -11.42 -0.03
CA TYR A 154 -5.15 -10.43 -1.11
C TYR A 154 -5.45 -11.06 -2.48
N LEU A 155 -6.68 -11.53 -2.69
CA LEU A 155 -7.21 -11.82 -4.02
C LEU A 155 -8.47 -10.96 -4.21
N GLY A 156 -8.28 -9.79 -4.79
CA GLY A 156 -9.36 -8.86 -5.08
C GLY A 156 -9.54 -8.65 -6.58
N VAL A 157 -10.77 -8.35 -7.00
CA VAL A 157 -11.07 -7.95 -8.39
C VAL A 157 -10.83 -6.45 -8.51
N PHE A 158 -9.71 -6.07 -9.12
CA PHE A 158 -9.35 -4.67 -9.31
C PHE A 158 -10.01 -4.07 -10.54
N TYR A 159 -10.19 -2.74 -10.56
CA TYR A 159 -10.35 -2.03 -11.83
C TYR A 159 -9.14 -2.35 -12.71
N LYS A 160 -9.38 -2.98 -13.86
CA LYS A 160 -8.33 -3.32 -14.83
C LYS A 160 -7.89 -2.03 -15.52
N ARG A 161 -7.03 -1.27 -14.86
CA ARG A 161 -6.32 -0.13 -15.47
C ARG A 161 -5.28 -0.70 -16.43
N ASP A 162 -5.17 -0.09 -17.61
CA ASP A 162 -4.17 -0.48 -18.59
C ASP A 162 -2.83 0.21 -18.24
N PRO A 163 -1.77 -0.55 -17.85
CA PRO A 163 -0.50 0.05 -17.50
C PRO A 163 0.17 0.79 -18.67
N SER A 164 -0.17 0.47 -19.92
CA SER A 164 0.38 1.17 -21.08
C SER A 164 -0.07 2.63 -21.16
N LEU A 165 -1.23 2.95 -20.59
CA LEU A 165 -1.81 4.29 -20.56
C LEU A 165 -1.34 5.13 -19.36
N PHE A 166 -0.48 4.60 -18.49
CA PHE A 166 0.05 5.35 -17.37
C PHE A 166 1.00 6.44 -17.85
N LEU A 167 0.93 7.62 -17.22
CA LEU A 167 1.74 8.78 -17.56
C LEU A 167 3.25 8.46 -17.61
N ARG A 168 3.72 7.55 -16.75
CA ARG A 168 5.13 7.10 -16.71
C ARG A 168 5.55 6.23 -17.89
N ASN A 169 4.59 5.58 -18.57
CA ASN A 169 4.83 4.62 -19.64
C ASN A 169 4.52 5.18 -21.03
N LEU A 170 3.83 6.33 -21.10
CA LEU A 170 3.49 6.98 -22.36
C LEU A 170 4.72 7.60 -23.06
N PRO A 171 4.77 7.55 -24.41
CA PRO A 171 5.71 8.32 -25.20
C PRO A 171 5.61 9.83 -24.91
N GLN A 172 6.73 10.55 -25.04
CA GLN A 172 6.81 12.01 -24.84
C GLN A 172 5.66 12.82 -25.48
N PRO A 173 5.35 12.66 -26.79
CA PRO A 173 4.29 13.48 -27.41
C PRO A 173 2.89 13.20 -26.84
N GLU A 174 2.59 11.93 -26.54
CA GLU A 174 1.29 11.53 -25.96
C GLU A 174 1.18 11.99 -24.51
N ARG A 175 2.27 11.92 -23.77
CA ARG A 175 2.38 12.40 -22.40
C ARG A 175 2.11 13.91 -22.32
N ASP A 176 2.73 14.69 -23.21
CA ASP A 176 2.52 16.13 -23.27
C ASP A 176 1.08 16.48 -23.67
N GLU A 177 0.47 15.72 -24.57
CA GLU A 177 -0.93 15.92 -24.95
C GLU A 177 -1.89 15.60 -23.80
N LEU A 178 -1.64 14.52 -23.06
CA LEU A 178 -2.40 14.17 -21.87
C LEU A 178 -2.29 15.26 -20.80
N LEU A 179 -1.09 15.78 -20.53
CA LEU A 179 -0.89 16.87 -19.57
C LEU A 179 -1.64 18.14 -20.01
N ARG A 180 -1.55 18.53 -21.28
CA ARG A 180 -2.32 19.67 -21.83
C ARG A 180 -3.83 19.45 -21.74
N SER A 181 -4.29 18.21 -21.88
CA SER A 181 -5.71 17.87 -21.71
C SER A 181 -6.15 18.01 -20.24
N LEU A 182 -5.34 17.50 -19.31
CA LEU A 182 -5.57 17.63 -17.86
C LEU A 182 -5.56 19.09 -17.41
N GLU A 183 -4.62 19.91 -17.89
CA GLU A 183 -4.56 21.35 -17.62
C GLU A 183 -5.81 22.08 -18.13
N ARG A 184 -6.28 21.76 -19.34
CA ARG A 184 -7.52 22.32 -19.90
C ARG A 184 -8.73 21.93 -19.05
N SER A 185 -8.87 20.65 -18.73
CA SER A 185 -9.96 20.14 -17.89
C SER A 185 -9.96 20.79 -16.50
N TYR A 186 -8.79 20.93 -15.88
CA TYR A 186 -8.66 21.59 -14.57
C TYR A 186 -8.96 23.10 -14.65
N ARG A 187 -8.58 23.76 -15.74
CA ARG A 187 -8.93 25.17 -15.97
C ARG A 187 -10.45 25.36 -16.06
N ASP A 188 -11.14 24.51 -16.82
CA ASP A 188 -12.60 24.57 -16.96
C ASP A 188 -13.31 24.31 -15.63
N LEU A 189 -12.75 23.39 -14.82
CA LEU A 189 -13.17 23.17 -13.44
C LEU A 189 -13.06 24.45 -12.61
N LEU A 190 -11.90 25.11 -12.57
CA LEU A 190 -11.74 26.35 -11.78
C LEU A 190 -12.68 27.47 -12.27
N ILE A 191 -12.90 27.59 -13.58
CA ILE A 191 -13.79 28.63 -14.12
C ILE A 191 -15.25 28.38 -13.73
N SER A 192 -15.68 27.12 -13.68
CA SER A 192 -17.06 26.73 -13.34
C SER A 192 -17.30 26.59 -11.83
N TYR A 193 -16.26 26.34 -11.01
CA TYR A 193 -16.35 25.94 -9.61
C TYR A 193 -17.32 26.78 -8.75
N PHE A 194 -17.16 28.11 -8.79
CA PHE A 194 -18.02 29.02 -8.01
C PHE A 194 -19.23 29.55 -8.79
N LYS A 195 -19.34 29.22 -10.09
CA LYS A 195 -20.40 29.74 -10.97
C LYS A 195 -21.57 28.78 -11.10
N ASP A 196 -21.27 27.50 -11.32
CA ASP A 196 -22.26 26.47 -11.60
C ASP A 196 -21.85 25.15 -10.92
N PRO A 197 -22.51 24.76 -9.81
CA PRO A 197 -22.20 23.54 -9.10
C PRO A 197 -22.34 22.27 -9.94
N ALA A 198 -23.28 22.23 -10.90
CA ALA A 198 -23.48 21.05 -11.73
C ALA A 198 -22.35 20.89 -12.74
N ALA A 199 -21.97 21.97 -13.42
CA ALA A 199 -20.83 21.98 -14.33
C ALA A 199 -19.50 21.71 -13.59
N ALA A 200 -19.34 22.26 -12.38
CA ALA A 200 -18.18 22.01 -11.53
C ALA A 200 -18.04 20.54 -11.18
N ASN A 201 -19.11 19.88 -10.71
CA ASN A 201 -19.09 18.45 -10.40
C ASN A 201 -18.72 17.60 -11.62
N GLN A 202 -19.29 17.90 -12.79
CA GLN A 202 -18.95 17.20 -14.02
C GLN A 202 -17.48 17.39 -14.42
N ALA A 203 -16.94 18.60 -14.27
CA ALA A 203 -15.53 18.90 -14.53
C ALA A 203 -14.61 18.19 -13.54
N ILE A 204 -14.99 18.11 -12.26
CA ILE A 204 -14.30 17.33 -11.22
C ILE A 204 -14.26 15.85 -11.62
N GLU A 205 -15.41 15.24 -11.94
CA GLU A 205 -15.48 13.84 -12.34
C GLU A 205 -14.62 13.54 -13.57
N SER A 206 -14.68 14.41 -14.59
CA SER A 206 -13.91 14.25 -15.83
C SER A 206 -12.40 14.32 -15.59
N PHE A 207 -11.95 15.30 -14.80
CA PHE A 207 -10.55 15.45 -14.43
C PHE A 207 -10.06 14.25 -13.61
N VAL A 208 -10.82 13.87 -12.57
CA VAL A 208 -10.46 12.80 -11.63
C VAL A 208 -10.43 11.43 -12.32
N HIS A 209 -11.37 11.15 -13.24
CA HIS A 209 -11.34 9.94 -14.05
C HIS A 209 -10.05 9.87 -14.88
N SER A 210 -9.71 10.95 -15.60
CA SER A 210 -8.50 11.01 -16.41
C SER A 210 -7.22 10.86 -15.57
N ALA A 211 -7.16 11.52 -14.41
CA ALA A 211 -6.06 11.43 -13.47
C ALA A 211 -5.89 10.00 -12.89
N PHE A 212 -6.99 9.35 -12.51
CA PHE A 212 -6.97 8.00 -11.94
C PHE A 212 -6.50 6.94 -12.95
N PHE A 213 -7.02 6.98 -14.19
CA PHE A 213 -6.68 6.01 -15.22
C PHE A 213 -5.26 6.18 -15.77
N SER A 214 -4.74 7.41 -15.78
CA SER A 214 -3.35 7.69 -16.16
C SER A 214 -2.34 7.50 -15.02
N ASP A 215 -2.78 7.09 -13.82
CA ASP A 215 -1.95 6.96 -12.62
C ASP A 215 -1.18 8.27 -12.31
N LEU A 216 -1.87 9.41 -12.45
CA LEU A 216 -1.30 10.74 -12.26
C LEU A 216 -0.87 10.92 -10.79
N PRO A 217 0.41 11.22 -10.52
CA PRO A 217 0.88 11.49 -9.17
C PRO A 217 0.18 12.71 -8.54
N ILE A 218 -0.15 12.65 -7.24
CA ILE A 218 -0.84 13.74 -6.53
C ILE A 218 -0.06 15.06 -6.59
N ASN A 219 1.27 15.01 -6.52
CA ASN A 219 2.11 16.20 -6.66
C ASN A 219 1.92 16.89 -8.02
N LYS A 220 1.63 16.15 -9.09
CA LYS A 220 1.31 16.73 -10.41
C LYS A 220 -0.05 17.40 -10.45
N VAL A 221 -1.04 16.90 -9.71
CA VAL A 221 -2.34 17.59 -9.57
C VAL A 221 -2.16 18.96 -8.89
N VAL A 222 -1.33 19.01 -7.84
CA VAL A 222 -1.02 20.26 -7.13
C VAL A 222 -0.22 21.22 -8.02
N GLU A 223 0.74 20.71 -8.80
CA GLU A 223 1.51 21.50 -9.77
C GLU A 223 0.58 22.18 -10.79
N ILE A 224 -0.31 21.42 -11.44
CA ILE A 224 -1.31 21.95 -12.38
C ILE A 224 -2.15 23.06 -11.74
N HIS A 225 -2.58 22.85 -10.48
CA HIS A 225 -3.34 23.86 -9.74
C HIS A 225 -2.54 25.15 -9.56
N VAL A 226 -1.31 25.05 -9.05
CA VAL A 226 -0.46 26.23 -8.76
C VAL A 226 -0.15 27.00 -10.04
N ASP A 227 0.18 26.30 -11.12
CA ASP A 227 0.50 26.93 -12.41
C ASP A 227 -0.71 27.69 -12.98
N LEU A 228 -1.92 27.12 -12.87
CA LEU A 228 -3.15 27.79 -13.31
C LEU A 228 -3.49 29.01 -12.44
N ILE A 229 -3.28 28.93 -11.13
CA ILE A 229 -3.47 30.08 -10.23
C ILE A 229 -2.49 31.20 -10.54
N ASP A 230 -1.23 30.89 -10.86
CA ASP A 230 -0.24 31.90 -11.32
C ASP A 230 -0.65 32.55 -12.64
N VAL A 231 -1.16 31.76 -13.60
CA VAL A 231 -1.71 32.29 -14.86
C VAL A 231 -2.89 33.23 -14.61
N PHE A 232 -3.85 32.86 -13.77
CA PHE A 232 -4.99 33.73 -13.41
C PHE A 232 -4.53 34.99 -12.67
N TRP A 233 -3.56 34.87 -11.76
CA TRP A 233 -3.00 36.02 -11.05
C TRP A 233 -2.35 37.02 -12.00
N LYS A 234 -1.51 36.54 -12.94
CA LYS A 234 -0.88 37.38 -13.96
C LYS A 234 -1.93 38.08 -14.81
N GLN A 235 -2.96 37.37 -15.25
CA GLN A 235 -4.03 37.92 -16.07
C GLN A 235 -4.83 39.00 -15.32
N LEU A 236 -5.30 38.73 -14.10
CA LEU A 236 -6.06 39.68 -13.29
C LEU A 236 -5.26 40.94 -12.97
N LYS A 237 -3.95 40.79 -12.75
CA LYS A 237 -3.04 41.92 -12.49
C LYS A 237 -2.92 42.84 -13.72
N LEU A 238 -2.91 42.27 -14.93
CA LEU A 238 -2.92 43.05 -16.17
C LEU A 238 -4.26 43.75 -16.41
N GLU A 239 -5.37 43.12 -16.00
CA GLU A 239 -6.73 43.68 -16.09
C GLU A 239 -7.06 44.68 -14.96
N GLY A 240 -6.19 44.80 -13.94
CA GLY A 240 -6.39 45.70 -12.80
C GLY A 240 -7.42 45.21 -11.78
N HIS A 241 -7.75 43.92 -11.80
CA HIS A 241 -8.69 43.29 -10.87
C HIS A 241 -8.00 42.85 -9.57
N LYS A 242 -8.78 42.78 -8.47
CA LYS A 242 -8.34 42.17 -7.21
C LYS A 242 -8.14 40.67 -7.41
N ASN A 243 -7.17 40.09 -6.71
CA ASN A 243 -6.78 38.68 -6.84
C ASN A 243 -6.86 37.90 -5.52
N ASP A 244 -7.35 38.52 -4.44
CA ASP A 244 -7.45 37.88 -3.12
C ASP A 244 -8.33 36.61 -3.14
N PHE A 245 -9.36 36.60 -3.98
CA PHE A 245 -10.28 35.46 -4.16
C PHE A 245 -9.61 34.21 -4.75
N LEU A 246 -8.42 34.33 -5.35
CA LEU A 246 -7.71 33.16 -5.87
C LEU A 246 -7.38 32.15 -4.77
N GLN A 247 -7.31 32.58 -3.51
CA GLN A 247 -7.14 31.69 -2.36
C GLN A 247 -8.33 30.76 -2.16
N ASP A 248 -9.53 31.15 -2.60
CA ASP A 248 -10.75 30.36 -2.46
C ASP A 248 -10.69 29.10 -3.33
N TYR A 249 -9.91 29.12 -4.43
CA TYR A 249 -9.67 27.94 -5.26
C TYR A 249 -8.93 26.80 -4.54
N ARG A 250 -8.39 27.04 -3.34
CA ARG A 250 -7.92 25.95 -2.46
C ARG A 250 -9.04 24.95 -2.14
N LEU A 251 -10.29 25.41 -2.07
CA LEU A 251 -11.45 24.53 -1.90
C LEU A 251 -11.62 23.59 -3.10
N ALA A 252 -11.45 24.10 -4.32
CA ALA A 252 -11.50 23.28 -5.54
C ALA A 252 -10.39 22.21 -5.55
N LEU A 253 -9.18 22.55 -5.10
CA LEU A 253 -8.10 21.57 -4.96
C LEU A 253 -8.44 20.47 -3.95
N LEU A 254 -8.96 20.84 -2.78
CA LEU A 254 -9.37 19.88 -1.76
C LEU A 254 -10.46 18.94 -2.28
N ASP A 255 -11.42 19.47 -3.05
CA ASP A 255 -12.52 18.70 -3.60
C ASP A 255 -12.04 17.67 -4.64
N VAL A 256 -11.16 18.09 -5.55
CA VAL A 256 -10.51 17.18 -6.51
C VAL A 256 -9.71 16.10 -5.79
N MET A 257 -8.93 16.45 -4.76
CA MET A 257 -8.16 15.48 -3.98
C MET A 257 -9.07 14.49 -3.26
N ALA A 258 -10.18 14.95 -2.68
CA ALA A 258 -11.15 14.08 -2.02
C ALA A 258 -11.77 13.07 -2.99
N HIS A 259 -12.20 13.53 -4.18
CA HIS A 259 -12.75 12.66 -5.22
C HIS A 259 -11.73 11.64 -5.72
N LEU A 260 -10.47 12.05 -5.93
CA LEU A 260 -9.41 11.15 -6.36
C LEU A 260 -9.09 10.09 -5.29
N CYS A 261 -8.98 10.52 -4.03
CA CYS A 261 -8.80 9.62 -2.89
C CYS A 261 -9.95 8.61 -2.76
N GLU A 262 -11.19 9.06 -2.96
CA GLU A 262 -12.36 8.19 -2.92
C GLU A 262 -12.37 7.17 -4.08
N MET A 263 -11.96 7.58 -5.28
CA MET A 263 -11.77 6.67 -6.41
C MET A 263 -10.71 5.60 -6.11
N TYR A 264 -9.54 5.98 -5.58
CA TYR A 264 -8.53 5.02 -5.15
C TYR A 264 -9.04 4.10 -4.04
N ARG A 265 -9.77 4.64 -3.05
CA ARG A 265 -10.36 3.86 -1.95
C ARG A 265 -11.35 2.81 -2.46
N ARG A 266 -12.24 3.18 -3.39
CA ARG A 266 -13.22 2.26 -4.01
C ARG A 266 -12.58 1.24 -4.94
N SER A 267 -11.40 1.53 -5.48
CA SER A 267 -10.66 0.61 -6.34
C SER A 267 -9.98 -0.53 -5.59
N VAL A 268 -9.84 -0.40 -4.25
CA VAL A 268 -9.36 -1.47 -3.39
C VAL A 268 -10.55 -2.41 -3.09
N PRO A 269 -10.49 -3.68 -3.50
CA PRO A 269 -11.56 -4.63 -3.25
C PRO A 269 -11.77 -4.79 -1.74
N PRO A 270 -13.02 -4.90 -1.25
CA PRO A 270 -13.25 -5.25 0.14
C PRO A 270 -12.61 -6.62 0.43
N ASP A 271 -12.15 -6.84 1.66
CA ASP A 271 -11.61 -8.13 2.10
C ASP A 271 -12.70 -9.20 1.99
N VAL A 272 -12.81 -9.85 0.83
CA VAL A 272 -13.71 -10.99 0.63
C VAL A 272 -13.00 -12.20 1.22
N PRO A 273 -13.55 -12.85 2.27
CA PRO A 273 -12.99 -14.10 2.74
C PRO A 273 -13.06 -15.11 1.60
N LEU A 274 -11.90 -15.65 1.21
CA LEU A 274 -11.83 -16.76 0.26
C LEU A 274 -12.72 -17.89 0.78
N ARG A 275 -13.79 -18.21 0.06
CA ARG A 275 -14.37 -19.55 0.12
C ARG A 275 -13.26 -20.49 -0.33
N VAL A 276 -12.65 -21.20 0.61
CA VAL A 276 -11.84 -22.38 0.31
C VAL A 276 -12.77 -23.28 -0.51
N ALA A 277 -12.48 -23.42 -1.81
CA ALA A 277 -13.11 -24.45 -2.60
C ALA A 277 -12.75 -25.78 -1.93
N PRO A 278 -13.71 -26.63 -1.55
CA PRO A 278 -13.39 -27.95 -1.02
C PRO A 278 -12.60 -28.71 -2.09
N ASP A 279 -11.58 -29.43 -1.64
CA ASP A 279 -10.65 -30.26 -2.39
C ASP A 279 -11.27 -30.90 -3.65
N ALA A 280 -11.15 -30.20 -4.80
CA ALA A 280 -11.50 -30.76 -6.11
C ALA A 280 -10.29 -31.37 -6.83
N PHE A 281 -9.11 -31.40 -6.19
CA PHE A 281 -7.88 -31.95 -6.78
C PHE A 281 -7.36 -33.22 -6.08
N ALA A 282 -8.18 -33.86 -5.24
CA ALA A 282 -7.88 -35.16 -4.64
C ALA A 282 -8.87 -36.24 -5.12
N GLN A 283 -9.08 -36.36 -6.44
CA GLN A 283 -9.51 -37.61 -7.04
C GLN A 283 -8.56 -37.91 -8.20
N ALA A 284 -7.70 -38.90 -7.97
CA ALA A 284 -6.97 -39.56 -9.04
C ALA A 284 -7.98 -40.09 -10.08
N PRO A 285 -7.67 -40.05 -11.38
CA PRO A 285 -8.53 -40.65 -12.39
C PRO A 285 -8.58 -42.16 -12.15
N ASP A 286 -9.78 -42.67 -11.91
CA ASP A 286 -10.08 -44.10 -11.88
C ASP A 286 -9.88 -44.64 -13.32
N PRO A 287 -8.99 -45.62 -13.57
CA PRO A 287 -8.62 -46.02 -14.93
C PRO A 287 -9.68 -46.88 -15.64
N ASN A 288 -10.95 -46.85 -15.21
CA ASN A 288 -11.96 -47.82 -15.62
C ASN A 288 -13.35 -47.25 -15.92
N ASP A 289 -13.46 -45.97 -16.31
CA ASP A 289 -14.72 -45.41 -16.79
C ASP A 289 -14.80 -45.38 -18.33
N ASP A 290 -15.12 -46.53 -18.91
CA ASP A 290 -15.58 -46.68 -20.30
C ASP A 290 -17.04 -46.16 -20.39
N SER A 291 -17.19 -44.84 -20.50
CA SER A 291 -18.50 -44.21 -20.71
C SER A 291 -18.51 -43.36 -21.98
N GLN A 292 -18.93 -44.04 -23.05
CA GLN A 292 -19.39 -43.58 -24.37
C GLN A 292 -19.73 -42.10 -24.53
N LEU A 293 -19.05 -41.44 -25.47
CA LEU A 293 -19.50 -40.22 -26.14
C LEU A 293 -20.71 -40.53 -27.05
N PRO A 294 -21.82 -39.77 -26.99
CA PRO A 294 -22.75 -39.70 -28.11
C PRO A 294 -22.48 -38.46 -28.97
N SER A 295 -22.16 -38.80 -30.21
CA SER A 295 -22.31 -38.13 -31.51
C SER A 295 -23.11 -36.82 -31.61
N GLN A 296 -22.58 -35.98 -32.50
CA GLN A 296 -23.21 -34.86 -33.22
C GLN A 296 -24.57 -35.21 -33.86
N GLU A 297 -25.50 -34.25 -33.80
CA GLU A 297 -26.47 -33.87 -34.84
C GLU A 297 -26.69 -32.35 -34.64
N VAL A 298 -26.21 -31.44 -35.50
CA VAL A 298 -26.78 -30.98 -36.77
C VAL A 298 -28.30 -30.99 -36.81
N ILE A 299 -28.91 -29.82 -36.54
CA ILE A 299 -29.77 -29.02 -37.46
C ILE A 299 -29.79 -27.59 -36.92
#